data_AF-A0A034VCU3-F1
#
_entry.id   AF-A0A034VCU3-F1
#
_cell.length_a   1.000
_cell.length_b   1.000
_cell.length_c   1.000
_cell.angle_alpha   90.00
_cell.angle_beta   90.00
_cell.angle_gamma   90.00
#
_symmetry.space_group_name_H-M   'P 1'
#
loop_
_entity.id
_entity.type
_entity.pdbx_description
1 polymer ?
#
loop_
_entity_poly.entity_id
_entity_poly.type
_entity_poly.pdbx_seq_one_letter_code
_entity_poly.pdbx_strand_id
1 'polypeptide(L)'
;MLRYILFLLLHYLLWFPTKNVCSEALDSSTIYDYNCDVQIDVVKTFIQKLEAVQKREDDILAQMSVIETKLQSVEEQQSVRKSVSSSCLEAAAESFKSGVYNITLEKFSGTPFAVYCNEEVDYGGWLVIQRRVSDAVDFDRDWLDYKN
;
A
#
# COMPACT_ATOMS: atom_id res chain seq x y z
N MET A 1 -67.82 35.29 -36.78
CA MET A 1 -66.38 35.00 -36.76
C MET A 1 -65.83 34.82 -35.34
N LEU A 2 -66.10 35.73 -34.38
CA LEU A 2 -65.57 35.64 -33.00
C LEU A 2 -66.08 34.43 -32.18
N ARG A 3 -67.34 34.02 -32.37
CA ARG A 3 -67.92 32.85 -31.68
C ARG A 3 -67.21 31.53 -32.00
N TYR A 4 -66.75 31.34 -33.23
CA TYR A 4 -66.10 30.09 -33.65
C TYR A 4 -64.69 29.94 -33.05
N ILE A 5 -63.98 31.06 -32.92
CA ILE A 5 -62.67 31.14 -32.25
C ILE A 5 -62.82 30.85 -30.74
N LEU A 6 -63.88 31.35 -30.12
CA LEU A 6 -64.18 31.06 -28.72
C LEU A 6 -64.44 29.56 -28.48
N PHE A 7 -65.17 28.89 -29.38
CA PHE A 7 -65.40 27.45 -29.29
C PHE A 7 -64.12 26.63 -29.51
N LEU A 8 -63.25 27.03 -30.44
CA LEU A 8 -61.95 26.38 -30.64
C LEU A 8 -61.01 26.57 -29.45
N LEU A 9 -60.98 27.77 -28.84
CA LEU A 9 -60.22 28.02 -27.61
C LEU A 9 -60.80 27.29 -26.41
N LEU A 10 -62.12 27.16 -26.29
CA LEU A 10 -62.76 26.37 -25.24
C LEU A 10 -62.44 24.88 -25.42
N HIS A 11 -62.45 24.38 -26.65
CA HIS A 11 -62.02 23.00 -26.95
C HIS A 11 -60.54 22.79 -26.67
N TYR A 12 -59.69 23.76 -27.01
CA TYR A 12 -58.25 23.68 -26.72
C TYR A 12 -58.00 23.68 -25.21
N LEU A 13 -58.67 24.55 -24.45
CA LEU A 13 -58.57 24.63 -22.99
C LEU A 13 -59.24 23.46 -22.25
N LEU A 14 -60.24 22.81 -22.85
CA LEU A 14 -60.88 21.59 -22.33
C LEU A 14 -60.11 20.32 -22.69
N TRP A 15 -59.29 20.34 -23.75
CA TRP A 15 -58.46 19.20 -24.17
C TRP A 15 -57.02 19.28 -23.63
N PHE A 16 -56.59 20.43 -23.10
CA PHE A 16 -55.28 20.65 -22.47
C PHE A 16 -55.21 20.72 -20.93
N PRO A 17 -56.16 20.20 -20.13
CA PRO A 17 -55.86 19.81 -18.76
C PRO A 17 -55.75 18.28 -18.66
N THR A 18 -54.68 17.83 -17.98
CA THR A 18 -54.44 16.46 -17.50
C THR A 18 -53.99 15.38 -18.50
N LYS A 19 -52.79 15.55 -19.08
CA LYS A 19 -51.78 14.47 -18.98
C LYS A 19 -50.89 14.72 -17.75
N ASN A 20 -51.50 14.63 -16.59
CA ASN A 20 -50.85 14.33 -15.32
C ASN A 20 -51.84 13.44 -14.59
N VAL A 21 -51.66 12.14 -14.78
CA VAL A 21 -52.34 11.12 -13.99
C VAL A 21 -51.77 11.21 -12.58
N CYS A 22 -52.52 11.84 -11.69
CA CYS A 22 -52.56 11.50 -10.27
C CYS A 22 -54.05 11.32 -9.96
N SER A 23 -54.44 10.06 -9.74
CA SER A 23 -55.82 9.65 -9.47
C SER A 23 -56.32 10.24 -8.15
N GLU A 24 -57.59 10.60 -8.12
CA GLU A 24 -58.34 11.16 -6.99
C GLU A 24 -58.36 10.26 -5.74
N ALA A 25 -58.34 10.90 -4.57
CA ALA A 25 -59.31 10.65 -3.50
C ALA A 25 -59.49 11.90 -2.63
N LEU A 26 -60.75 12.29 -2.40
CA LEU A 26 -61.20 13.32 -1.45
C LEU A 26 -60.91 12.90 0.01
N ASP A 27 -60.43 13.82 0.86
CA ASP A 27 -61.22 14.36 1.99
C ASP A 27 -60.49 15.56 2.65
N SER A 28 -61.30 16.44 3.20
CA SER A 28 -61.01 17.69 3.88
C SER A 28 -60.18 17.50 5.17
N SER A 29 -59.26 18.43 5.40
CA SER A 29 -58.45 18.64 6.61
C SER A 29 -57.32 17.64 6.88
N THR A 30 -56.12 17.95 6.37
CA THR A 30 -54.93 18.29 7.18
C THR A 30 -53.70 18.41 6.27
N ILE A 31 -52.96 19.52 6.43
CA ILE A 31 -51.56 19.77 6.04
C ILE A 31 -51.18 19.41 4.60
N TYR A 32 -51.05 20.43 3.75
CA TYR A 32 -50.38 20.30 2.46
C TYR A 32 -48.89 20.00 2.69
N ASP A 33 -48.54 18.71 2.64
CA ASP A 33 -47.16 18.30 2.45
C ASP A 33 -46.84 18.49 0.95
N TYR A 34 -46.24 19.64 0.61
CA TYR A 34 -45.75 19.94 -0.74
C TYR A 34 -44.42 19.24 -1.04
N ASN A 35 -44.12 18.13 -0.37
CA ASN A 35 -42.95 17.34 -0.71
C ASN A 35 -43.28 16.45 -1.92
N CYS A 36 -43.37 17.07 -3.10
CA CYS A 36 -43.17 16.35 -4.35
C CYS A 36 -41.80 15.69 -4.24
N ASP A 37 -41.73 14.36 -4.40
CA ASP A 37 -40.49 13.58 -4.43
C ASP A 37 -39.59 14.02 -5.59
N VAL A 38 -38.92 15.15 -5.42
CA VAL A 38 -37.96 15.69 -6.36
C VAL A 38 -36.64 15.00 -6.02
N GLN A 39 -36.25 14.05 -6.87
CA GLN A 39 -34.94 13.40 -6.92
C GLN A 39 -34.66 12.21 -5.99
N ILE A 40 -35.66 11.41 -5.62
CA ILE A 40 -35.38 10.09 -5.00
C ILE A 40 -34.43 9.26 -5.87
N ASP A 41 -34.58 9.24 -7.20
CA ASP A 41 -33.75 8.39 -8.06
C ASP A 41 -32.29 8.84 -8.15
N VAL A 42 -32.05 10.16 -8.18
CA VAL A 42 -30.69 10.72 -8.18
C VAL A 42 -30.02 10.45 -6.84
N VAL A 43 -30.74 10.72 -5.73
CA VAL A 43 -30.26 10.45 -4.37
C VAL A 43 -30.02 8.96 -4.15
N LYS A 44 -30.91 8.08 -4.61
CA LYS A 44 -30.76 6.61 -4.56
C LYS A 44 -29.55 6.13 -5.35
N THR A 45 -29.30 6.73 -6.51
CA THR A 45 -28.11 6.43 -7.32
C THR A 45 -26.82 6.87 -6.61
N PHE A 46 -26.83 8.04 -5.95
CA PHE A 46 -25.71 8.49 -5.14
C PHE A 46 -25.49 7.59 -3.92
N ILE A 47 -26.54 7.20 -3.20
CA ILE A 47 -26.47 6.27 -2.07
C ILE A 47 -25.91 4.93 -2.52
N GLN A 48 -26.40 4.35 -3.62
CA GLN A 48 -25.84 3.10 -4.18
C GLN A 48 -24.36 3.24 -4.55
N LYS A 49 -23.95 4.39 -5.11
CA LYS A 49 -22.54 4.66 -5.39
C LYS A 49 -21.72 4.79 -4.11
N LEU A 50 -22.26 5.40 -3.05
CA LEU A 50 -21.60 5.52 -1.74
C LEU A 50 -21.47 4.17 -1.05
N GLU A 51 -22.51 3.34 -1.04
CA GLU A 51 -22.46 1.97 -0.53
C GLU A 51 -21.42 1.14 -1.31
N ALA A 52 -21.33 1.32 -2.63
CA ALA A 52 -20.32 0.67 -3.44
C ALA A 52 -18.90 1.19 -3.15
N VAL A 53 -18.73 2.47 -2.81
CA VAL A 53 -17.43 3.02 -2.35
C VAL A 53 -17.05 2.41 -1.01
N GLN A 54 -17.99 2.36 -0.06
CA GLN A 54 -17.75 1.83 1.28
C GLN A 54 -17.40 0.34 1.25
N LYS A 55 -18.08 -0.43 0.40
CA LYS A 55 -17.72 -1.83 0.15
C LYS A 55 -16.30 -2.00 -0.41
N ARG A 56 -15.82 -1.05 -1.22
CA ARG A 56 -14.43 -1.07 -1.70
C ARG A 56 -13.43 -0.71 -0.60
N GLU A 57 -13.77 0.23 0.29
CA GLU A 57 -12.94 0.52 1.45
C GLU A 57 -12.83 -0.67 2.39
N ASP A 58 -13.94 -1.36 2.67
CA ASP A 58 -13.95 -2.58 3.48
C ASP A 58 -13.08 -3.69 2.84
N ASP A 59 -13.16 -3.86 1.52
CA ASP A 59 -12.33 -4.83 0.79
C ASP A 59 -10.84 -4.44 0.83
N ILE A 60 -10.53 -3.15 0.67
CA ILE A 60 -9.17 -2.62 0.78
C ILE A 60 -8.62 -2.83 2.20
N LEU A 61 -9.41 -2.53 3.23
CA LEU A 61 -9.04 -2.73 4.63
C LEU A 61 -8.80 -4.22 4.94
N ALA A 62 -9.65 -5.11 4.40
CA ALA A 62 -9.45 -6.55 4.51
C ALA A 62 -8.15 -6.99 3.84
N GLN A 63 -7.87 -6.51 2.61
CA GLN A 63 -6.62 -6.80 1.92
C GLN A 63 -5.39 -6.23 2.64
N MET A 64 -5.51 -5.05 3.24
CA MET A 64 -4.42 -4.42 4.00
C MET A 64 -4.04 -5.24 5.23
N SER A 65 -5.03 -5.81 5.94
CA SER A 65 -4.77 -6.72 7.07
C SER A 65 -4.04 -8.01 6.64
N VAL A 66 -4.35 -8.53 5.45
CA VAL A 66 -3.68 -9.70 4.86
C VAL A 66 -2.26 -9.37 4.43
N ILE A 67 -2.00 -8.16 3.92
CA ILE A 67 -0.65 -7.70 3.58
C ILE A 67 0.19 -7.52 4.85
N GLU A 68 -0.37 -6.94 5.91
CA GLU A 68 0.33 -6.74 7.19
C GLU A 68 0.72 -8.08 7.85
N THR A 69 -0.20 -9.05 7.89
CA THR A 69 0.11 -10.40 8.38
C THR A 69 1.14 -11.14 7.52
N LYS A 70 1.08 -10.98 6.19
CA LYS A 70 2.13 -11.52 5.30
C LYS A 70 3.47 -10.85 5.56
N LEU A 71 3.50 -9.53 5.78
CA LEU A 71 4.73 -8.78 6.05
C LEU A 71 5.37 -9.23 7.37
N GLN A 72 4.58 -9.41 8.44
CA GLN A 72 5.07 -9.96 9.71
C GLN A 72 5.67 -11.36 9.54
N SER A 73 5.02 -12.24 8.76
CA SER A 73 5.55 -13.58 8.50
C SER A 73 6.81 -13.56 7.62
N VAL A 74 6.96 -12.58 6.73
CA VAL A 74 8.16 -12.38 5.92
C VAL A 74 9.29 -11.85 6.80
N GLU A 75 9.04 -10.91 7.71
CA GLU A 75 10.04 -10.39 8.66
C GLU A 75 10.56 -11.48 9.60
N GLU A 76 9.68 -12.35 10.13
CA GLU A 76 10.10 -13.52 10.92
C GLU A 76 10.95 -14.50 10.10
N GLN A 77 10.55 -14.78 8.85
CA GLN A 77 11.34 -15.62 7.93
C GLN A 77 12.66 -14.95 7.51
N GLN A 78 12.72 -13.62 7.46
CA GLN A 78 13.92 -12.85 7.15
C GLN A 78 14.87 -12.76 8.34
N SER A 79 14.36 -12.85 9.57
CA SER A 79 15.19 -12.94 10.78
C SER A 79 15.92 -14.29 10.88
N VAL A 80 15.27 -15.37 10.43
CA VAL A 80 15.84 -16.72 10.31
C VAL A 80 16.72 -16.86 9.04
N ARG A 81 16.42 -16.07 8.00
CA ARG A 81 17.18 -15.98 6.74
C ARG A 81 17.98 -14.69 6.65
N LYS A 82 18.48 -14.14 7.76
CA LYS A 82 19.63 -13.24 7.67
C LYS A 82 20.81 -14.14 7.35
N SER A 83 20.98 -14.43 6.06
CA SER A 83 22.00 -15.33 5.55
C SER A 83 23.31 -14.94 6.19
N VAL A 84 23.85 -15.84 7.01
CA VAL A 84 25.11 -15.63 7.67
C VAL A 84 26.14 -15.41 6.56
N SER A 85 26.65 -14.18 6.44
CA SER A 85 27.53 -13.80 5.34
C SER A 85 28.80 -14.64 5.42
N SER A 86 29.12 -15.31 4.33
CA SER A 86 30.28 -16.20 4.22
C SER A 86 31.52 -15.49 3.67
N SER A 87 31.33 -14.29 3.12
CA SER A 87 32.38 -13.48 2.50
C SER A 87 32.14 -11.99 2.67
N CYS A 88 33.18 -11.18 2.42
CA CYS A 88 33.07 -9.72 2.41
C CYS A 88 32.13 -9.20 1.33
N LEU A 89 32.10 -9.86 0.17
CA LEU A 89 31.18 -9.54 -0.92
C LEU A 89 29.71 -9.62 -0.46
N GLU A 90 29.37 -10.64 0.32
CA GLU A 90 28.03 -10.79 0.88
C GLU A 90 27.78 -9.84 2.06
N ALA A 91 28.77 -9.68 2.94
CA ALA A 91 28.61 -8.90 4.16
C ALA A 91 28.45 -7.39 3.91
N ALA A 92 29.12 -6.88 2.88
CA ALA A 92 29.07 -5.47 2.50
C ALA A 92 28.07 -5.16 1.37
N ALA A 93 27.30 -6.16 0.90
CA ALA A 93 26.38 -6.02 -0.23
C ALA A 93 25.28 -4.96 -0.03
N GLU A 94 24.90 -4.66 1.22
CA GLU A 94 23.90 -3.64 1.53
C GLU A 94 24.49 -2.22 1.60
N SER A 95 25.73 -2.10 2.09
CA SER A 95 26.33 -0.80 2.39
C SER A 95 27.25 -0.30 1.28
N PHE A 96 27.87 -1.21 0.52
CA PHE A 96 28.97 -0.95 -0.42
C PHE A 96 30.08 -0.07 0.18
N LYS A 97 30.35 -0.24 1.48
CA LYS A 97 31.34 0.54 2.23
C LYS A 97 32.40 -0.35 2.84
N SER A 98 33.66 0.09 2.74
CA SER A 98 34.76 -0.48 3.50
C SER A 98 34.48 -0.40 5.00
N GLY A 99 34.81 -1.45 5.75
CA GLY A 99 34.53 -1.50 7.18
C GLY A 99 34.74 -2.86 7.80
N VAL A 100 34.40 -2.97 9.08
CA VAL A 100 34.45 -4.23 9.83
C VAL A 100 33.11 -4.93 9.76
N TYR A 101 33.12 -6.20 9.33
CA TYR A 101 31.93 -7.04 9.19
C TYR A 101 32.14 -8.39 9.86
N ASN A 102 31.05 -9.01 10.30
CA ASN A 102 31.09 -10.38 10.79
C ASN A 102 30.82 -11.34 9.64
N ILE A 103 31.73 -12.28 9.41
CA ILE A 103 31.56 -13.37 8.45
C ILE A 103 31.67 -14.72 9.15
N THR A 104 31.11 -15.76 8.54
CA THR A 104 31.27 -17.14 9.02
C THR A 104 31.87 -18.02 7.95
N LEU A 105 32.96 -18.69 8.30
CA LEU A 105 33.59 -19.67 7.43
C LEU A 105 33.30 -21.07 7.98
N GLU A 106 32.55 -21.87 7.22
CA GLU A 106 32.15 -23.23 7.62
C GLU A 106 33.35 -24.11 7.98
N LYS A 107 34.49 -23.94 7.30
CA LYS A 107 35.70 -24.73 7.49
C LYS A 107 36.45 -24.46 8.79
N PHE A 108 36.23 -23.31 9.45
CA PHE A 108 37.04 -22.90 10.60
C PHE A 108 36.33 -23.15 11.93
N SER A 109 35.04 -22.86 12.03
CA SER A 109 34.31 -23.05 13.29
C SER A 109 32.79 -22.89 13.19
N GLY A 110 32.26 -22.42 12.06
CA GLY A 110 30.84 -22.03 11.97
C GLY A 110 30.47 -20.86 12.90
N THR A 111 31.42 -20.31 13.65
CA THR A 111 31.21 -19.13 14.51
C THR A 111 31.55 -17.87 13.72
N PRO A 112 30.68 -16.84 13.74
CA PRO A 112 31.00 -15.56 13.12
C PRO A 112 32.23 -14.91 13.77
N PHE A 113 33.09 -14.31 12.95
CA PHE A 113 34.23 -13.51 13.42
C PHE A 113 34.37 -12.22 12.60
N ALA A 114 34.97 -11.21 13.22
CA ALA A 114 35.11 -9.88 12.63
C ALA A 114 36.29 -9.85 11.65
N VAL A 115 36.05 -9.32 10.45
CA VAL A 115 37.06 -9.08 9.42
C VAL A 115 36.91 -7.68 8.86
N TYR A 116 37.98 -7.15 8.27
CA TYR A 116 37.90 -5.89 7.52
C TYR A 116 37.62 -6.19 6.04
N CYS A 117 36.52 -5.65 5.52
CA CYS A 117 36.15 -5.71 4.11
C CYS A 117 36.50 -4.38 3.43
N ASN A 118 37.15 -4.47 2.27
CA ASN A 118 37.51 -3.33 1.45
C ASN A 118 36.65 -3.32 0.18
N GLU A 119 35.84 -2.27 0.05
CA GLU A 119 34.91 -2.09 -1.08
C GLU A 119 35.42 -1.05 -2.10
N GLU A 120 36.54 -0.38 -1.81
CA GLU A 120 37.06 0.72 -2.63
C GLU A 120 37.94 0.26 -3.79
N VAL A 121 38.51 -0.95 -3.70
CA VAL A 121 39.48 -1.48 -4.66
C VAL A 121 38.81 -2.56 -5.51
N ASP A 122 39.07 -2.55 -6.83
CA ASP A 122 38.71 -3.60 -7.79
C ASP A 122 37.34 -4.23 -7.56
N TYR A 123 36.28 -3.42 -7.69
CA TYR A 123 34.87 -3.81 -7.56
C TYR A 123 34.42 -4.29 -6.17
N GLY A 124 35.29 -4.22 -5.16
CA GLY A 124 34.96 -4.53 -3.77
C GLY A 124 34.88 -6.01 -3.44
N GLY A 125 34.33 -6.34 -2.27
CA GLY A 125 34.25 -7.70 -1.74
C GLY A 125 35.56 -8.26 -1.21
N TRP A 126 36.59 -7.44 -1.02
CA TRP A 126 37.91 -7.90 -0.60
C TRP A 126 38.01 -8.11 0.91
N LEU A 127 38.37 -9.32 1.31
CA LEU A 127 38.74 -9.62 2.69
C LEU A 127 40.22 -9.29 2.92
N VAL A 128 40.49 -8.37 3.84
CA VAL A 128 41.87 -7.98 4.20
C VAL A 128 42.42 -8.92 5.27
N ILE A 129 43.38 -9.76 4.90
CA ILE A 129 44.06 -10.69 5.83
C ILE A 129 45.30 -10.10 6.51
N GLN A 130 45.88 -9.04 5.95
CA GLN A 130 47.06 -8.38 6.51
C GLN A 130 47.12 -6.93 6.03
N ARG A 131 47.48 -6.00 6.91
CA ARG A 131 47.69 -4.59 6.58
C ARG A 131 48.91 -4.03 7.30
N ARG A 132 49.77 -3.31 6.58
CA ARG A 132 50.84 -2.47 7.15
C ARG A 132 50.70 -1.03 6.68
N VAL A 133 50.69 -0.10 7.63
CA VAL A 133 50.66 1.35 7.38
C VAL A 133 51.75 2.10 8.14
N SER A 134 52.30 1.47 9.17
CA SER A 134 53.38 1.98 10.01
C SER A 134 54.02 0.81 10.75
N ASP A 135 55.15 1.06 11.42
CA ASP A 135 55.88 0.07 12.21
C ASP A 135 55.34 -0.05 13.66
N ALA A 136 54.09 0.37 13.89
CA ALA A 136 53.46 0.36 15.21
C ALA A 136 53.15 -1.06 15.73
N VAL A 137 53.14 -2.05 14.85
CA VAL A 137 52.87 -3.45 15.18
C VAL A 137 54.06 -4.28 14.76
N ASP A 138 54.66 -5.00 15.71
CA ASP A 138 55.72 -5.96 15.42
C ASP A 138 55.15 -7.22 14.77
N PHE A 139 55.82 -7.69 13.71
CA PHE A 139 55.52 -8.91 12.98
C PHE A 139 56.55 -10.02 13.22
N ASP A 140 57.63 -9.74 13.97
CA ASP A 140 58.51 -10.78 14.49
C ASP A 140 57.83 -11.48 15.67
N ARG A 141 56.97 -12.45 15.35
CA ARG A 141 56.13 -13.17 16.31
C ARG A 141 56.34 -14.66 16.20
N ASP A 142 56.01 -15.37 17.27
CA ASP A 142 56.10 -16.82 17.27
C ASP A 142 54.97 -17.48 16.45
N TRP A 143 55.05 -18.80 16.30
CA TRP A 143 54.05 -19.56 15.55
C TRP A 143 52.65 -19.51 16.18
N LEU A 144 52.57 -19.46 17.51
CA LEU A 144 51.29 -19.49 18.20
C LEU A 144 50.52 -18.19 17.96
N ASP A 145 51.22 -17.05 17.95
CA ASP A 145 50.65 -15.74 17.63
C ASP A 145 50.09 -15.67 16.20
N TYR A 146 50.75 -16.30 15.22
CA TYR A 146 50.26 -16.31 13.84
C TYR A 146 49.13 -17.31 13.58
N LYS A 147 49.06 -18.38 14.37
CA LYS A 147 48.06 -19.44 14.21
C LYS A 147 46.68 -19.03 14.75
N ASN A 148 46.66 -18.28 15.84
CA ASN A 148 45.45 -17.88 16.55
C ASN A 148 44.79 -16.65 15.93
#